data_AF-A0A927H2G5-F1
#
_entry.id   AF-A0A927H2G5-F1
#
_cell.length_a   1.000
_cell.length_b   1.000
_cell.length_c   1.000
_cell.angle_alpha   90.00
_cell.angle_beta   90.00
_cell.angle_gamma   90.00
#
_symmetry.space_group_name_H-M   'P 1'
#
loop_
_entity.id
_entity.type
_entity.pdbx_description
1 polymer ?
#
loop_
_entity_poly.entity_id
_entity_poly.type
_entity_poly.pdbx_seq_one_letter_code
_entity_poly.pdbx_strand_id
1 'polypeptide(L)'
;MKIHIVAGILVGYFNDIWQMVLVASVLWGIVFCAFMLKSYKERKERYLARLKSLGKENEFGLSPKIAYYIREFIMAVGMAFMIGTITLTVKSMAG
;
A
#
# COMPACT_ATOMS: atom_id res chain seq x y z
N MET A 1 -1.98 -1.04 -7.53
CA MET A 1 -2.59 0.27 -7.84
C MET A 1 -4.10 0.23 -7.80
N LYS A 2 -4.83 -0.33 -8.78
CA LYS A 2 -6.32 -0.32 -8.80
C LYS A 2 -6.94 -0.78 -7.47
N ILE A 3 -6.42 -1.86 -6.89
CA ILE A 3 -6.92 -2.42 -5.62
C ILE A 3 -6.75 -1.47 -4.40
N HIS A 4 -5.70 -0.64 -4.37
CA HIS A 4 -5.53 0.32 -3.26
C HIS A 4 -6.45 1.53 -3.40
N ILE A 5 -6.81 1.90 -4.63
CA ILE A 5 -7.82 2.95 -4.88
C ILE A 5 -9.18 2.47 -4.38
N VAL A 6 -9.58 1.24 -4.76
CA VAL A 6 -10.83 0.64 -4.27
C VAL A 6 -10.83 0.54 -2.74
N ALA A 7 -9.74 0.04 -2.16
CA ALA A 7 -9.62 -0.01 -0.70
C ALA A 7 -9.72 1.38 -0.06
N GLY A 8 -9.06 2.39 -0.62
CA GLY A 8 -9.15 3.77 -0.14
C GLY A 8 -10.58 4.32 -0.20
N ILE A 9 -11.30 4.12 -1.31
CA ILE A 9 -12.70 4.55 -1.44
C ILE A 9 -13.56 3.90 -0.35
N LEU A 10 -13.44 2.58 -0.18
CA LEU A 10 -14.19 1.85 0.85
C LEU A 10 -13.85 2.37 2.25
N VAL A 11 -12.56 2.55 2.55
CA VAL A 11 -12.10 3.06 3.84
C VAL A 11 -12.67 4.45 4.11
N GLY A 12 -12.59 5.38 3.15
CA GLY A 12 -13.10 6.74 3.34
C GLY A 12 -14.62 6.83 3.41
N TYR A 13 -15.34 5.95 2.70
CA TYR A 13 -16.80 5.94 2.70
C TYR A 13 -17.39 5.38 4.01
N PHE A 14 -16.81 4.30 4.54
CA PHE A 14 -17.33 3.58 5.71
C PHE A 14 -16.81 4.08 7.05
N ASN A 15 -15.90 5.05 7.08
CA ASN A 15 -15.43 5.67 8.31
C ASN A 15 -15.88 7.13 8.37
N ASP A 16 -16.00 7.65 9.60
CA ASP A 16 -16.38 9.04 9.86
C ASP A 16 -15.25 9.85 10.49
N ILE A 17 -14.21 9.16 10.98
CA ILE A 17 -13.10 9.77 11.70
C ILE A 17 -11.78 9.50 10.97
N TRP A 18 -10.97 10.53 10.79
CA TRP A 18 -9.66 10.48 10.13
C TRP A 18 -8.69 9.45 10.72
N GLN A 19 -8.72 9.29 12.05
CA GLN A 19 -7.91 8.29 12.75
C GLN A 19 -8.28 6.87 12.33
N MET A 20 -9.56 6.59 12.10
CA MET A 20 -10.01 5.28 11.62
C MET A 20 -9.61 5.04 10.15
N VAL A 21 -9.62 6.09 9.32
CA VAL A 21 -9.11 6.02 7.93
C VAL A 21 -7.62 5.65 7.92
N LEU A 22 -6.81 6.23 8.81
CA LEU A 22 -5.40 5.90 8.97
C LEU A 22 -5.21 4.44 9.40
N VAL A 23 -5.89 4.01 10.47
CA VAL A 23 -5.78 2.64 11.00
C VAL A 23 -6.22 1.61 9.95
N ALA A 24 -7.34 1.83 9.27
CA ALA A 24 -7.83 0.94 8.23
C ALA A 24 -6.90 0.88 7.01
N SER A 25 -6.26 2.01 6.65
CA SER A 25 -5.26 2.04 5.58
C SER A 25 -4.00 1.24 5.93
N VAL A 26 -3.55 1.33 7.20
CA VAL A 26 -2.43 0.52 7.71
C VAL A 26 -2.79 -0.96 7.70
N LEU A 27 -3.95 -1.33 8.21
CA LEU A 27 -4.45 -2.72 8.19
C LEU A 27 -4.52 -3.27 6.76
N TRP A 28 -5.01 -2.45 5.81
CA TRP A 28 -5.01 -2.82 4.41
C TRP A 28 -3.60 -3.08 3.86
N GLY A 29 -2.63 -2.25 4.23
CA GLY A 29 -1.22 -2.48 3.90
C GLY A 29 -0.72 -3.85 4.37
N ILE A 30 -1.03 -4.22 5.62
CA ILE A 30 -0.66 -5.52 6.19
C ILE A 30 -1.32 -6.67 5.40
N VAL A 31 -2.64 -6.59 5.18
CA VAL A 31 -3.40 -7.62 4.44
C VAL A 31 -2.88 -7.74 3.01
N PHE A 32 -2.60 -6.63 2.34
CA PHE A 32 -2.07 -6.64 0.98
C PHE A 32 -0.68 -7.28 0.91
N CYS A 33 0.21 -6.95 1.84
CA CYS A 33 1.53 -7.58 1.92
C CYS A 33 1.43 -9.09 2.17
N ALA A 34 0.52 -9.53 3.03
CA ALA A 34 0.27 -10.95 3.25
C ALA A 34 -0.25 -11.65 1.98
N PHE A 35 -1.18 -11.02 1.25
CA PHE A 35 -1.68 -11.54 -0.03
C PHE A 35 -0.56 -11.62 -1.09
N MET A 36 0.35 -10.65 -1.10
CA MET A 36 1.49 -10.60 -2.02
C MET A 36 2.51 -11.71 -1.81
N LEU A 37 2.63 -12.26 -0.59
CA LEU A 37 3.48 -13.43 -0.35
C LEU A 37 3.06 -14.63 -1.20
N LYS A 38 1.75 -14.78 -1.49
CA LYS A 38 1.20 -15.91 -2.23
C LYS A 38 1.02 -15.62 -3.72
N SER A 39 0.51 -14.43 -4.07
CA SER A 39 -0.09 -14.19 -5.40
C SER A 39 0.80 -13.45 -6.40
N TYR A 40 1.90 -12.82 -5.97
CA TYR A 40 2.65 -11.89 -6.82
C TYR A 40 4.15 -12.21 -6.94
N LYS A 41 4.49 -13.49 -7.15
CA LYS A 41 5.88 -13.94 -7.33
C LYS A 41 6.60 -13.22 -8.48
N GLU A 42 5.96 -13.11 -9.65
CA GLU A 42 6.57 -12.43 -10.81
C GLU A 42 6.90 -10.96 -10.57
N ARG A 43 6.03 -10.24 -9.82
CA ARG A 43 6.27 -8.81 -9.55
C ARG A 43 7.48 -8.62 -8.63
N LYS A 44 7.63 -9.51 -7.65
CA LYS A 44 8.82 -9.56 -6.79
C LYS A 44 10.07 -9.90 -7.59
N GLU A 45 10.01 -10.88 -8.49
CA GLU A 45 11.14 -11.26 -9.34
C GLU A 45 11.58 -10.11 -10.26
N ARG A 46 10.63 -9.41 -10.89
CA ARG A 46 10.93 -8.21 -11.70
C ARG A 46 11.60 -7.11 -10.87
N TYR A 47 11.18 -6.92 -9.62
CA TYR A 47 11.82 -5.95 -8.72
C TYR A 47 13.25 -6.34 -8.35
N LEU A 48 13.46 -7.61 -7.99
CA LEU A 48 14.78 -8.14 -7.65
C LEU A 48 15.74 -8.11 -8.85
N ALA A 49 15.26 -8.46 -10.05
CA ALA A 49 16.02 -8.39 -11.28
C ALA A 49 16.47 -6.95 -11.59
N ARG A 50 15.59 -5.96 -11.37
CA ARG A 50 15.92 -4.54 -11.52
C ARG A 50 16.97 -4.07 -10.52
N LEU A 51 16.87 -4.47 -9.25
CA LEU A 51 17.89 -4.14 -8.25
C LEU A 51 19.24 -4.73 -8.62
N LYS A 52 19.25 -6.00 -9.04
CA LYS A 52 20.46 -6.69 -9.51
C LYS A 52 21.07 -6.01 -10.73
N SER A 53 20.27 -5.58 -11.72
CA SER A 53 20.78 -4.86 -12.90
C SER A 53 21.37 -3.48 -12.56
N LEU A 54 20.96 -2.90 -11.43
CA LEU A 54 21.51 -1.64 -10.92
C LEU A 54 22.74 -1.83 -10.03
N GLY A 55 23.23 -3.08 -9.88
CA GLY A 55 24.34 -3.40 -8.98
C GLY A 55 24.02 -3.20 -7.50
N LYS A 56 22.73 -3.04 -7.14
CA LYS A 56 22.30 -2.82 -5.76
C LYS A 56 22.03 -4.17 -5.10
N GLU A 57 22.97 -4.62 -4.28
CA GLU A 57 22.80 -5.80 -3.45
C GLU A 57 21.91 -5.54 -2.23
N ASN A 58 21.82 -4.28 -1.80
CA ASN A 58 20.97 -3.82 -0.71
C ASN A 58 20.25 -2.53 -1.11
N GLU A 59 19.05 -2.34 -0.57
CA GLU A 59 18.29 -1.10 -0.71
C GLU A 59 17.91 -0.62 0.70
N PHE A 60 18.27 0.63 1.03
CA PHE A 60 18.07 1.19 2.37
C PHE A 60 18.74 0.38 3.50
N GLY A 61 19.86 -0.29 3.23
CA GLY A 61 20.54 -1.16 4.20
C GLY A 61 19.80 -2.47 4.49
N LEU A 62 18.74 -2.78 3.75
CA LEU A 62 17.92 -3.97 3.90
C LEU A 62 18.13 -4.93 2.73
N SER A 63 17.89 -6.22 2.99
CA SER A 63 17.87 -7.21 1.92
C SER A 63 16.81 -6.83 0.86
N PRO A 64 17.08 -7.02 -0.44
CA PRO A 64 16.17 -6.66 -1.53
C PRO A 64 14.76 -7.23 -1.38
N LYS A 65 14.62 -8.40 -0.74
CA LYS A 65 13.33 -9.02 -0.44
C LYS A 65 12.54 -8.22 0.59
N ILE A 66 13.19 -7.76 1.66
CA ILE A 66 12.54 -6.96 2.72
C ILE A 66 12.20 -5.58 2.17
N ALA A 67 13.13 -4.95 1.46
CA ALA A 67 12.93 -3.65 0.83
C ALA A 67 11.70 -3.65 -0.10
N TYR A 68 11.50 -4.73 -0.87
CA TYR A 68 10.32 -4.89 -1.71
C TYR A 68 9.01 -4.84 -0.91
N TYR A 69 8.89 -5.61 0.19
CA TYR A 69 7.66 -5.64 0.97
C TYR A 69 7.40 -4.32 1.70
N ILE A 70 8.43 -3.65 2.20
CA ILE A 70 8.31 -2.32 2.80
C ILE A 70 7.82 -1.31 1.78
N ARG A 71 8.41 -1.31 0.58
CA ARG A 71 7.98 -0.43 -0.51
C ARG A 71 6.52 -0.67 -0.88
N GLU A 72 6.11 -1.92 -1.05
CA GLU A 72 4.72 -2.25 -1.39
C GLU A 72 3.75 -1.93 -0.24
N PHE A 73 4.18 -2.08 1.02
CA PHE A 73 3.42 -1.65 2.19
C PHE A 73 3.18 -0.15 2.16
N ILE A 74 4.25 0.66 2.04
CA ILE A 74 4.15 2.13 2.01
C ILE A 74 3.26 2.58 0.84
N MET A 75 3.41 1.96 -0.34
CA MET A 75 2.57 2.26 -1.49
C MET A 75 1.10 1.91 -1.25
N ALA A 76 0.82 0.77 -0.62
CA ALA A 76 -0.54 0.33 -0.33
C ALA A 76 -1.21 1.23 0.71
N VAL A 77 -0.52 1.49 1.84
CA VAL A 77 -1.01 2.36 2.91
C VAL A 77 -1.17 3.79 2.40
N GLY A 78 -0.15 4.34 1.74
CA GLY A 78 -0.17 5.72 1.26
C GLY A 78 -1.28 5.97 0.24
N MET A 79 -1.45 5.07 -0.74
CA MET A 79 -2.54 5.21 -1.71
C MET A 79 -3.91 5.04 -1.06
N ALA A 80 -4.10 4.04 -0.19
CA ALA A 80 -5.37 3.82 0.48
C ALA A 80 -5.73 4.99 1.41
N PHE A 81 -4.75 5.51 2.14
CA PHE A 81 -4.93 6.64 3.05
C PHE A 81 -5.25 7.93 2.29
N MET A 82 -4.51 8.24 1.23
CA MET A 82 -4.74 9.42 0.40
C MET A 82 -6.13 9.40 -0.24
N ILE A 83 -6.51 8.26 -0.85
CA ILE A 83 -7.83 8.13 -1.47
C ILE A 83 -8.93 8.13 -0.41
N GLY A 84 -8.76 7.42 0.71
CA GLY A 84 -9.75 7.39 1.79
C GLY A 84 -9.95 8.76 2.45
N THR A 85 -8.88 9.53 2.59
CA THR A 85 -8.90 10.94 3.01
C THR A 85 -9.74 11.80 2.07
N ILE A 86 -9.51 11.69 0.76
CA ILE A 86 -10.26 12.43 -0.25
C ILE A 86 -11.74 12.03 -0.19
N THR A 87 -12.03 10.73 -0.13
CA THR A 87 -13.41 10.22 -0.05
C THR A 87 -14.13 10.69 1.22
N LEU A 88 -13.47 10.65 2.39
CA LEU A 88 -14.05 11.14 3.64
C LEU A 88 -14.34 12.64 3.56
N THR A 89 -13.41 13.43 3.02
CA THR A 89 -13.58 14.88 2.83
C THR A 89 -14.79 15.18 1.93
N VAL A 90 -14.88 14.52 0.78
CA VAL A 90 -16.01 14.68 -0.15
C VAL A 90 -17.33 14.29 0.50
N LYS A 91 -17.37 13.15 1.21
CA LYS A 91 -18.55 12.70 1.96
C LYS A 91 -18.98 13.74 3.00
N SER A 92 -18.02 14.32 3.72
CA SER A 92 -18.29 15.31 4.78
C SER A 92 -18.74 16.67 4.23
N MET A 93 -18.44 17.00 2.97
CA MET A 93 -18.92 18.22 2.31
C MET A 93 -20.32 18.07 1.69
N ALA A 94 -20.75 16.82 1.44
CA ALA A 94 -22.01 16.52 0.77
C ALA A 94 -23.18 16.25 1.75
N GLY A 95 -22.90 16.13 3.05
CA GLY A 95 -23.87 16.03 4.13
C GLY A 95 -23.94 17.31 4.92
#